data_AF-B9L3P0-F1
#
_entry.id   AF-B9L3P0-F1
#
_cell.length_a   1.000
_cell.length_b   1.000
_cell.length_c   1.000
_cell.angle_alpha   90.00
_cell.angle_beta   90.00
_cell.angle_gamma   90.00
#
_symmetry.space_group_name_H-M   'P 1'
#
loop_
_entity.id
_entity.type
_entity.pdbx_description
1 polymer ?
#
loop_
_entity_poly.entity_id
_entity_poly.type
_entity_poly.pdbx_seq_one_letter_code
_entity_poly.pdbx_strand_id
1 'polypeptide(L)'
;MRYRIGTIALLGLLVLVGAVALARSSGLTAPFPGIDRVESAAEAARNGDRETVLLVADKPITAAELTEMEHWVAANLAWMGEVGTRMAVTDEQRAFLERQARLIEEYGKPTVALAALIVDRTLEAEAQRQGLWPDERTVQARVERDRDLAATSDDPRIKAYLQAFGETAFWQVHYPRVVALEIAKERLYQERTKDEPDPTRRQARWLAEERALVLGAPIEVVVPERLPASIDAAVEYLKQYYDLQSSVSSTG
;
A
#
# COMPACT_ATOMS: atom_id res chain seq x y z
N MET A 1 -6.43 -22.51 -14.93
CA MET A 1 -6.78 -21.19 -14.35
C MET A 1 -6.12 -20.85 -13.00
N ARG A 2 -5.26 -21.71 -12.42
CA ARG A 2 -4.59 -21.47 -11.12
C ARG A 2 -3.24 -20.73 -11.18
N TYR A 3 -2.71 -20.43 -12.38
CA TYR A 3 -1.34 -19.94 -12.56
C TYR A 3 -1.20 -18.43 -12.88
N ARG A 4 -2.31 -17.70 -13.07
CA ARG A 4 -2.28 -16.28 -13.46
C ARG A 4 -2.51 -15.29 -12.31
N ILE A 5 -2.85 -15.78 -11.12
CA ILE A 5 -3.08 -14.96 -9.92
C ILE A 5 -1.76 -14.61 -9.22
N GLY A 6 -0.70 -15.43 -9.41
CA GLY A 6 0.59 -15.26 -8.71
C GLY A 6 1.43 -14.07 -9.16
N THR A 7 1.26 -13.58 -10.39
CA THR A 7 2.10 -12.51 -10.97
C THR A 7 1.60 -11.10 -10.66
N ILE A 8 0.29 -10.94 -10.46
CA ILE A 8 -0.30 -9.69 -9.97
C ILE A 8 0.06 -9.48 -8.50
N ALA A 9 0.31 -10.56 -7.75
CA ALA A 9 0.73 -10.48 -6.36
C ALA A 9 2.07 -9.73 -6.25
N LEU A 10 3.11 -10.08 -6.98
CA LEU A 10 4.44 -9.49 -6.74
C LEU A 10 4.55 -7.97 -6.95
N LEU A 11 3.83 -7.42 -7.93
CA LEU A 11 3.78 -5.97 -8.20
C LEU A 11 2.64 -5.28 -7.45
N GLY A 12 1.56 -5.99 -7.15
CA GLY A 12 0.47 -5.49 -6.29
C GLY A 12 0.84 -5.47 -4.81
N LEU A 13 1.82 -6.29 -4.38
CA LEU A 13 2.34 -6.37 -3.01
C LEU A 13 3.24 -5.16 -2.67
N LEU A 14 3.89 -4.54 -3.66
CA LEU A 14 4.65 -3.30 -3.45
C LEU A 14 3.76 -2.06 -3.37
N VAL A 15 2.45 -2.21 -3.59
CA VAL A 15 1.52 -1.10 -3.71
C VAL A 15 0.47 -1.15 -2.63
N LEU A 16 0.83 -0.46 -1.56
CA LEU A 16 0.00 0.10 -0.50
C LEU A 16 -1.50 0.04 -0.71
N VAL A 17 -2.14 -0.48 0.33
CA VAL A 17 -3.40 -0.05 1.01
C VAL A 17 -4.61 0.24 0.12
N GLY A 18 -4.49 1.01 -0.96
CA GLY A 18 -5.53 1.20 -1.96
C GLY A 18 -5.69 0.04 -2.96
N ALA A 19 -4.61 -0.63 -3.38
CA ALA A 19 -4.70 -1.67 -4.42
C ALA A 19 -5.34 -2.97 -3.92
N VAL A 20 -5.10 -3.35 -2.65
CA VAL A 20 -5.72 -4.53 -2.03
C VAL A 20 -7.21 -4.28 -1.75
N ALA A 21 -7.59 -3.08 -1.30
CA ALA A 21 -8.99 -2.70 -1.14
C ALA A 21 -9.74 -2.67 -2.49
N LEU A 22 -9.13 -2.12 -3.55
CA LEU A 22 -9.68 -2.14 -4.91
C LEU A 22 -9.75 -3.55 -5.51
N ALA A 23 -8.70 -4.37 -5.39
CA ALA A 23 -8.72 -5.75 -5.89
C ALA A 23 -9.75 -6.62 -5.15
N ARG A 24 -9.92 -6.42 -3.84
CA ARG A 24 -10.91 -7.15 -3.01
C ARG A 24 -12.35 -6.65 -3.20
N SER A 25 -12.56 -5.36 -3.51
CA SER A 25 -13.90 -4.78 -3.70
C SER A 25 -14.39 -4.81 -5.16
N SER A 26 -13.50 -4.74 -6.14
CA SER A 26 -13.87 -4.59 -7.57
C SER A 26 -13.45 -5.75 -8.47
N GLY A 27 -12.60 -6.68 -8.01
CA GLY A 27 -12.17 -7.83 -8.82
C GLY A 27 -11.37 -7.47 -10.08
N LEU A 28 -10.89 -6.22 -10.19
CA LEU A 28 -10.16 -5.72 -11.35
C LEU A 28 -8.77 -6.37 -11.43
N THR A 29 -8.54 -7.12 -12.51
CA THR A 29 -7.24 -7.69 -12.88
C THR A 29 -6.66 -6.90 -14.05
N ALA A 30 -5.90 -5.84 -13.74
CA ALA A 30 -5.22 -5.01 -14.73
C ALA A 30 -3.70 -5.04 -14.50
N PRO A 31 -2.87 -5.04 -15.57
CA PRO A 31 -1.43 -4.86 -15.40
C PRO A 31 -1.15 -3.52 -14.67
N PHE A 32 -0.29 -3.60 -13.65
CA PHE A 32 0.21 -2.54 -12.75
C PHE A 32 1.10 -1.47 -13.50
N PRO A 33 1.69 -0.43 -12.88
CA PRO A 33 2.12 0.80 -13.56
C PRO A 33 3.22 0.60 -14.60
N GLY A 34 3.38 1.57 -15.49
CA GLY A 34 4.43 1.59 -16.52
C GLY A 34 5.85 1.48 -15.96
N ILE A 35 6.76 0.93 -16.77
CA ILE A 35 8.14 0.55 -16.41
C ILE A 35 8.91 1.72 -15.77
N ASP A 36 8.91 2.90 -16.38
CA ASP A 36 9.67 4.07 -15.91
C ASP A 36 9.30 4.50 -14.47
N ARG A 37 8.05 4.28 -14.06
CA ARG A 37 7.57 4.63 -12.72
C ARG A 37 8.05 3.64 -11.66
N VAL A 38 8.13 2.37 -12.06
CA VAL A 38 8.63 1.28 -11.25
C VAL A 38 10.13 1.46 -11.02
N GLU A 39 10.90 1.84 -12.04
CA GLU A 39 12.33 2.19 -11.92
C GLU A 39 12.55 3.41 -11.01
N SER A 40 11.77 4.48 -11.18
CA SER A 40 11.91 5.69 -10.35
C SER A 40 11.69 5.40 -8.86
N ALA A 41 10.68 4.59 -8.52
CA ALA A 41 10.44 4.18 -7.13
C ALA A 41 11.60 3.34 -6.56
N ALA A 42 12.14 2.41 -7.36
CA ALA A 42 13.28 1.59 -6.97
C ALA A 42 14.55 2.42 -6.72
N GLU A 43 14.82 3.41 -7.58
CA GLU A 43 15.98 4.29 -7.42
C GLU A 43 15.88 5.16 -6.17
N ALA A 44 14.69 5.71 -5.88
CA ALA A 44 14.43 6.48 -4.66
C ALA A 44 14.68 5.63 -3.40
N ALA A 45 14.19 4.40 -3.38
CA ALA A 45 14.38 3.48 -2.27
C ALA A 45 15.85 3.09 -2.07
N ARG A 46 16.57 2.86 -3.18
CA ARG A 46 17.97 2.42 -3.16
C ARG A 46 18.93 3.53 -2.75
N ASN A 47 18.75 4.72 -3.29
CA ASN A 47 19.71 5.84 -3.20
C ASN A 47 19.29 6.92 -2.20
N GLY A 48 18.06 6.85 -1.68
CA GLY A 48 17.50 7.90 -0.83
C GLY A 48 18.11 7.96 0.58
N ASP A 49 17.92 9.12 1.19
CA ASP A 49 18.35 9.40 2.57
C ASP A 49 17.53 8.57 3.58
N ARG A 50 18.24 7.89 4.48
CA ARG A 50 17.68 7.03 5.52
C ARG A 50 17.52 7.74 6.86
N GLU A 51 17.75 9.04 6.91
CA GLU A 51 17.44 9.86 8.08
C GLU A 51 15.93 9.80 8.38
N THR A 52 15.60 9.56 9.65
CA THR A 52 14.24 9.62 10.16
C THR A 52 13.74 11.06 10.16
N VAL A 53 12.63 11.31 9.47
CA VAL A 53 12.00 12.64 9.42
C VAL A 53 10.73 12.72 10.29
N LEU A 54 10.11 11.57 10.56
CA LEU A 54 8.85 11.45 11.28
C LEU A 54 8.82 10.11 12.05
N LEU A 55 8.24 10.12 13.24
CA LEU A 55 7.80 8.92 13.95
C LEU A 55 6.28 8.85 13.95
N VAL A 56 5.73 7.67 13.67
CA VAL A 56 4.30 7.37 13.81
C VAL A 56 4.17 6.14 14.68
N ALA A 57 3.53 6.28 15.84
CA ALA A 57 3.49 5.21 16.86
C ALA A 57 4.89 4.62 17.15
N ASP A 58 5.86 5.51 17.35
CA ASP A 58 7.29 5.21 17.56
C ASP A 58 7.98 4.48 16.40
N LYS A 59 7.37 4.41 15.21
CA LYS A 59 7.97 3.82 14.01
C LYS A 59 8.53 4.88 13.09
N PRO A 60 9.79 4.74 12.62
CA PRO A 60 10.42 5.73 11.78
C PRO A 60 9.88 5.71 10.36
N ILE A 61 9.71 6.91 9.81
CA ILE A 61 9.55 7.18 8.40
C ILE A 61 10.75 8.02 7.95
N THR A 62 11.39 7.59 6.88
CA THR A 62 12.55 8.25 6.29
C THR A 62 12.18 9.09 5.07
N ALA A 63 13.05 10.02 4.70
CA ALA A 63 12.88 10.80 3.47
C ALA A 63 12.85 9.91 2.21
N ALA A 64 13.70 8.88 2.15
CA ALA A 64 13.69 7.89 1.07
C ALA A 64 12.33 7.19 0.91
N GLU A 65 11.73 6.77 2.03
CA GLU A 65 10.42 6.10 2.01
C GLU A 65 9.33 7.05 1.53
N LEU A 66 9.36 8.33 1.89
CA LEU A 66 8.41 9.33 1.38
C LEU A 66 8.53 9.53 -0.13
N THR A 67 9.76 9.64 -0.66
CA THR A 67 9.99 9.80 -2.10
C THR A 67 9.61 8.54 -2.86
N GLU A 68 10.01 7.35 -2.39
CA GLU A 68 9.58 6.06 -2.96
C GLU A 68 8.05 5.99 -3.02
N MET A 69 7.39 6.33 -1.91
CA MET A 69 5.95 6.32 -1.80
C MET A 69 5.27 7.28 -2.76
N GLU A 70 5.80 8.49 -2.94
CA GLU A 70 5.28 9.46 -3.89
C GLU A 70 5.33 8.91 -5.33
N HIS A 71 6.40 8.22 -5.70
CA HIS A 71 6.49 7.55 -7.00
C HIS A 71 5.43 6.47 -7.15
N TRP A 72 5.17 5.67 -6.11
CA TRP A 72 4.08 4.69 -6.11
C TRP A 72 2.70 5.33 -6.24
N VAL A 73 2.44 6.44 -5.55
CA VAL A 73 1.18 7.20 -5.68
C VAL A 73 1.02 7.73 -7.11
N ALA A 74 2.09 8.28 -7.70
CA ALA A 74 2.08 8.73 -9.09
C ALA A 74 1.75 7.58 -10.06
N ALA A 75 2.31 6.40 -9.80
CA ALA A 75 2.08 5.19 -10.57
C ALA A 75 0.62 4.74 -10.51
N ASN A 76 0.04 4.76 -9.30
CA ASN A 76 -1.36 4.42 -9.05
C ASN A 76 -2.33 5.37 -9.73
N LEU A 77 -2.11 6.68 -9.62
CA LEU A 77 -2.99 7.69 -10.20
C LEU A 77 -3.14 7.49 -11.71
N ALA A 78 -2.03 7.27 -12.40
CA ALA A 78 -2.06 7.05 -13.83
C ALA A 78 -2.63 5.66 -14.20
N TRP A 79 -2.38 4.63 -13.40
CA TRP A 79 -3.05 3.34 -13.56
C TRP A 79 -4.58 3.47 -13.42
N MET A 80 -5.09 4.27 -12.46
CA MET A 80 -6.53 4.51 -12.31
C MET A 80 -7.12 5.15 -13.57
N GLY A 81 -6.42 6.11 -14.18
CA GLY A 81 -6.81 6.71 -15.45
C GLY A 81 -6.83 5.69 -16.60
N GLU A 82 -5.81 4.86 -16.73
CA GLU A 82 -5.72 3.83 -17.77
C GLU A 82 -6.80 2.75 -17.61
N VAL A 83 -7.02 2.25 -16.39
CA VAL A 83 -8.01 1.22 -16.09
C VAL A 83 -9.43 1.73 -16.27
N GLY A 84 -9.71 2.96 -15.86
CA GLY A 84 -11.02 3.60 -16.03
C GLY A 84 -11.48 3.66 -17.49
N THR A 85 -10.58 3.55 -18.47
CA THR A 85 -10.93 3.55 -19.90
C THR A 85 -11.20 2.16 -20.49
N ARG A 86 -10.96 1.08 -19.74
CA ARG A 86 -11.12 -0.30 -20.26
C ARG A 86 -12.57 -0.76 -20.24
N MET A 87 -12.97 -1.48 -21.28
CA MET A 87 -14.33 -2.02 -21.43
C MET A 87 -14.73 -3.05 -20.35
N ALA A 88 -13.77 -3.59 -19.60
CA ALA A 88 -14.01 -4.58 -18.55
C ALA A 88 -14.40 -3.97 -17.19
N VAL A 89 -14.45 -2.64 -17.07
CA VAL A 89 -14.77 -1.92 -15.83
C VAL A 89 -16.22 -1.46 -15.86
N THR A 90 -16.99 -1.75 -14.82
CA THR A 90 -18.37 -1.26 -14.70
C THR A 90 -18.41 0.25 -14.47
N ASP A 91 -19.54 0.89 -14.76
CA ASP A 91 -19.69 2.34 -14.54
C ASP A 91 -19.50 2.74 -13.07
N GLU A 92 -19.96 1.89 -12.13
CA GLU A 92 -19.74 2.10 -10.69
C GLU A 92 -18.27 2.03 -10.30
N GLN A 93 -17.54 1.04 -10.83
CA GLN A 93 -16.11 0.89 -10.60
C GLN A 93 -15.32 2.06 -11.19
N ARG A 94 -15.70 2.50 -12.39
CA ARG A 94 -15.11 3.68 -13.05
C ARG A 94 -15.35 4.94 -12.22
N ALA A 95 -16.58 5.18 -11.80
CA ALA A 95 -16.93 6.34 -10.99
C ALA A 95 -16.19 6.33 -9.64
N PHE A 96 -15.98 5.16 -9.04
CA PHE A 96 -15.18 5.03 -7.82
C PHE A 96 -13.70 5.34 -8.06
N LEU A 97 -13.10 4.79 -9.11
CA LEU A 97 -11.72 5.10 -9.50
C LEU A 97 -11.53 6.59 -9.76
N GLU A 98 -12.46 7.24 -10.46
CA GLU A 98 -12.44 8.68 -10.71
C GLU A 98 -12.59 9.52 -9.44
N ARG A 99 -13.36 9.07 -8.45
CA ARG A 99 -13.45 9.75 -7.14
C ARG A 99 -12.14 9.61 -6.37
N GLN A 100 -11.52 8.43 -6.37
CA GLN A 100 -10.21 8.23 -5.74
C GLN A 100 -9.11 9.05 -6.42
N ALA A 101 -9.05 9.03 -7.77
CA ALA A 101 -8.09 9.82 -8.52
C ALA A 101 -8.20 11.32 -8.22
N ARG A 102 -9.44 11.84 -8.19
CA ARG A 102 -9.70 13.24 -7.83
C ARG A 102 -9.25 13.58 -6.41
N LEU A 103 -9.49 12.69 -5.44
CA LEU A 103 -9.03 12.89 -4.07
C LEU A 103 -7.50 12.95 -3.99
N ILE A 104 -6.81 12.09 -4.73
CA ILE A 104 -5.33 12.12 -4.82
C ILE A 104 -4.84 13.43 -5.46
N GLU A 105 -5.50 13.89 -6.53
CA GLU A 105 -5.15 15.12 -7.23
C GLU A 105 -5.39 16.38 -6.38
N GLU A 106 -6.48 16.41 -5.61
CA GLU A 106 -6.84 17.51 -4.72
C GLU A 106 -5.80 17.72 -3.61
N TYR A 107 -5.34 16.65 -2.98
CA TYR A 107 -4.39 16.72 -1.87
C TYR A 107 -2.92 16.69 -2.33
N GLY A 108 -2.66 16.21 -3.54
CA GLY A 108 -1.33 16.04 -4.09
C GLY A 108 -0.62 14.76 -3.62
N LYS A 109 0.24 14.23 -4.50
CA LYS A 109 0.97 12.98 -4.28
C LYS A 109 1.83 12.96 -3.00
N PRO A 110 2.55 14.04 -2.64
CA PRO A 110 3.29 14.10 -1.37
C PRO A 110 2.42 13.86 -0.14
N THR A 111 1.24 14.47 -0.09
CA THR A 111 0.29 14.33 1.02
C THR A 111 -0.23 12.91 1.14
N VAL A 112 -0.61 12.32 0.00
CA VAL A 112 -1.10 10.93 -0.05
C VAL A 112 0.00 9.94 0.31
N ALA A 113 1.24 10.20 -0.11
CA ALA A 113 2.38 9.36 0.24
C ALA A 113 2.64 9.36 1.74
N LEU A 114 2.68 10.53 2.36
CA LEU A 114 2.77 10.68 3.80
C LEU A 114 1.63 9.96 4.53
N ALA A 115 0.38 10.18 4.10
CA ALA A 115 -0.80 9.53 4.66
C ALA A 115 -0.69 7.99 4.62
N ALA A 116 -0.20 7.44 3.51
CA ALA A 116 -0.10 6.01 3.35
C ALA A 116 0.99 5.40 4.26
N LEU A 117 2.11 6.10 4.47
CA LEU A 117 3.13 5.70 5.45
C LEU A 117 2.63 5.81 6.89
N ILE A 118 1.78 6.81 7.22
CA ILE A 118 1.13 6.90 8.53
C ILE A 118 0.28 5.63 8.79
N VAL A 119 -0.50 5.18 7.81
CA VAL A 119 -1.26 3.93 7.90
C VAL A 119 -0.32 2.74 8.14
N ASP A 120 0.71 2.60 7.32
CA ASP A 120 1.66 1.49 7.42
C ASP A 120 2.31 1.39 8.80
N ARG A 121 2.81 2.51 9.33
CA ARG A 121 3.45 2.57 10.63
C ARG A 121 2.51 2.32 11.79
N THR A 122 1.30 2.85 11.70
CA THR A 122 0.27 2.60 12.70
C THR A 122 -0.04 1.11 12.79
N LEU A 123 -0.25 0.45 11.65
CA LEU A 123 -0.60 -0.97 11.61
C LEU A 123 0.58 -1.87 11.96
N GLU A 124 1.81 -1.47 11.64
CA GLU A 124 3.02 -2.12 12.13
C GLU A 124 3.08 -2.10 13.66
N ALA A 125 2.97 -0.91 14.26
CA ALA A 125 3.03 -0.74 15.71
C ALA A 125 1.91 -1.54 16.40
N GLU A 126 0.70 -1.49 15.84
CA GLU A 126 -0.46 -2.18 16.39
C GLU A 126 -0.32 -3.70 16.34
N ALA A 127 0.18 -4.25 15.23
CA ALA A 127 0.43 -5.69 15.11
C ALA A 127 1.52 -6.15 16.08
N GLN A 128 2.58 -5.38 16.27
CA GLN A 128 3.63 -5.70 17.26
C GLN A 128 3.07 -5.66 18.68
N ARG A 129 2.28 -4.64 19.02
CA ARG A 129 1.64 -4.48 20.33
C ARG A 129 0.73 -5.66 20.68
N GLN A 130 0.03 -6.22 19.70
CA GLN A 130 -0.85 -7.39 19.87
C GLN A 130 -0.14 -8.75 19.72
N GLY A 131 1.17 -8.78 19.47
CA GLY A 131 1.90 -10.03 19.23
C GLY A 131 1.50 -10.73 17.90
N LEU A 132 0.96 -9.97 16.95
CA LEU A 132 0.54 -10.46 15.63
C LEU A 132 1.64 -10.31 14.56
N TRP A 133 2.73 -9.61 14.86
CA TRP A 133 3.86 -9.48 13.94
C TRP A 133 4.43 -10.86 13.55
N PRO A 134 4.72 -11.13 12.26
CA PRO A 134 5.26 -12.42 11.83
C PRO A 134 6.69 -12.64 12.31
N ASP A 135 7.02 -13.89 12.58
CA ASP A 135 8.41 -14.30 12.79
C ASP A 135 9.19 -14.30 11.46
N GLU A 136 10.52 -14.25 11.56
CA GLU A 136 11.42 -14.18 10.41
C GLU A 136 11.24 -15.37 9.47
N ARG A 137 11.05 -16.58 10.01
CA ARG A 137 10.85 -17.80 9.22
C ARG A 137 9.61 -17.71 8.34
N THR A 138 8.52 -17.18 8.86
CA THR A 138 7.26 -16.97 8.12
C THR A 138 7.46 -15.96 6.99
N VAL A 139 8.19 -14.88 7.25
CA VAL A 139 8.54 -13.87 6.26
C VAL A 139 9.39 -14.49 5.15
N GLN A 140 10.49 -15.16 5.49
CA GLN A 140 11.40 -15.75 4.50
C GLN A 140 10.73 -16.81 3.63
N ALA A 141 9.89 -17.67 4.22
CA ALA A 141 9.15 -18.66 3.45
C ALA A 141 8.18 -18.03 2.42
N ARG A 142 7.65 -16.83 2.69
CA ARG A 142 6.84 -16.09 1.74
C ARG A 142 7.71 -15.40 0.68
N VAL A 143 8.82 -14.79 1.10
CA VAL A 143 9.80 -14.16 0.20
C VAL A 143 10.34 -15.16 -0.83
N GLU A 144 10.73 -16.36 -0.41
CA GLU A 144 11.22 -17.43 -1.31
C GLU A 144 10.16 -17.85 -2.32
N ARG A 145 8.92 -18.09 -1.86
CA ARG A 145 7.80 -18.45 -2.75
C ARG A 145 7.54 -17.36 -3.79
N ASP A 146 7.53 -16.11 -3.34
CA ASP A 146 7.28 -14.95 -4.19
C ASP A 146 8.43 -14.77 -5.19
N ARG A 147 9.68 -15.01 -4.78
CA ARG A 147 10.85 -15.02 -5.67
C ARG A 147 10.78 -16.11 -6.73
N ASP A 148 10.39 -17.32 -6.39
CA ASP A 148 10.19 -18.41 -7.35
C ASP A 148 9.09 -18.07 -8.36
N LEU A 149 7.99 -17.49 -7.89
CA LEU A 149 6.93 -17.00 -8.77
C LEU A 149 7.42 -15.90 -9.71
N ALA A 150 8.21 -14.95 -9.19
CA ALA A 150 8.81 -13.88 -9.97
C ALA A 150 9.71 -14.43 -11.09
N ALA A 151 10.49 -15.48 -10.82
CA ALA A 151 11.38 -16.11 -11.79
C ALA A 151 10.60 -16.77 -12.95
N THR A 152 9.35 -17.18 -12.72
CA THR A 152 8.47 -17.74 -13.76
C THR A 152 7.66 -16.68 -14.51
N SER A 153 7.84 -15.40 -14.17
CA SER A 153 7.10 -14.28 -14.77
C SER A 153 7.82 -13.69 -15.98
N ASP A 154 7.07 -13.49 -17.07
CA ASP A 154 7.52 -12.71 -18.23
C ASP A 154 7.22 -11.21 -18.12
N ASP A 155 6.78 -10.74 -16.96
CA ASP A 155 6.45 -9.34 -16.74
C ASP A 155 7.72 -8.46 -16.78
N PRO A 156 7.86 -7.58 -17.79
CA PRO A 156 9.06 -6.75 -17.93
C PRO A 156 9.22 -5.75 -16.78
N ARG A 157 8.14 -5.40 -16.07
CA ARG A 157 8.20 -4.44 -14.95
C ARG A 157 8.89 -5.04 -13.72
N ILE A 158 8.67 -6.33 -13.45
CA ILE A 158 9.36 -7.02 -12.35
C ILE A 158 10.86 -7.01 -12.62
N LYS A 159 11.25 -7.34 -13.86
CA LYS A 159 12.67 -7.34 -14.28
C LYS A 159 13.28 -5.94 -14.16
N ALA A 160 12.59 -4.91 -14.64
CA ALA A 160 13.05 -3.53 -14.53
C ALA A 160 13.20 -3.05 -13.07
N TYR A 161 12.21 -3.33 -12.21
CA TYR A 161 12.28 -3.00 -10.79
C TYR A 161 13.49 -3.64 -10.12
N LEU A 162 13.65 -4.95 -10.29
CA LEU A 162 14.76 -5.71 -9.69
C LEU A 162 16.11 -5.23 -10.20
N GLN A 163 16.20 -4.83 -11.48
CA GLN A 163 17.42 -4.30 -12.07
C GLN A 163 17.77 -2.90 -11.51
N ALA A 164 16.80 -2.00 -11.42
CA ALA A 164 16.99 -0.66 -10.86
C ALA A 164 17.32 -0.70 -9.36
N PHE A 165 16.55 -1.47 -8.59
CA PHE A 165 16.73 -1.64 -7.15
C PHE A 165 18.02 -2.40 -6.81
N GLY A 166 18.33 -3.42 -7.59
CA GLY A 166 19.34 -4.43 -7.29
C GLY A 166 18.72 -5.66 -6.61
N GLU A 167 18.72 -6.78 -7.32
CA GLU A 167 18.02 -8.02 -6.93
C GLU A 167 18.33 -8.49 -5.50
N THR A 168 19.61 -8.53 -5.12
CA THR A 168 20.02 -8.95 -3.77
C THR A 168 19.45 -8.04 -2.69
N ALA A 169 19.57 -6.72 -2.85
CA ALA A 169 19.07 -5.75 -1.89
C ALA A 169 17.54 -5.80 -1.79
N PHE A 170 16.86 -6.03 -2.92
CA PHE A 170 15.41 -6.18 -2.95
C PHE A 170 14.96 -7.40 -2.13
N TRP A 171 15.43 -8.60 -2.49
CA TRP A 171 14.95 -9.83 -1.87
C TRP A 171 15.41 -10.03 -0.42
N GLN A 172 16.60 -9.52 -0.07
CA GLN A 172 17.17 -9.77 1.26
C GLN A 172 16.90 -8.66 2.27
N VAL A 173 16.64 -7.42 1.83
CA VAL A 173 16.54 -6.26 2.73
C VAL A 173 15.18 -5.57 2.63
N HIS A 174 14.75 -5.21 1.43
CA HIS A 174 13.55 -4.39 1.24
C HIS A 174 12.26 -5.22 1.29
N TYR A 175 12.12 -6.20 0.42
CA TYR A 175 10.90 -6.99 0.28
C TYR A 175 10.48 -7.76 1.55
N PRO A 176 11.40 -8.30 2.39
CA PRO A 176 11.01 -8.90 3.66
C PRO A 176 10.22 -7.96 4.58
N ARG A 177 10.53 -6.65 4.60
CA ARG A 177 9.79 -5.66 5.40
C ARG A 177 8.37 -5.47 4.89
N VAL A 178 8.20 -5.40 3.57
CA VAL A 178 6.88 -5.32 2.90
C VAL A 178 6.04 -6.54 3.24
N VAL A 179 6.61 -7.75 3.06
CA VAL A 179 5.95 -9.03 3.38
C VAL A 179 5.56 -9.11 4.86
N ALA A 180 6.43 -8.68 5.77
CA ALA A 180 6.15 -8.70 7.20
C ALA A 180 4.93 -7.82 7.53
N LEU A 181 4.89 -6.60 6.99
CA LEU A 181 3.79 -5.67 7.17
C LEU A 181 2.47 -6.22 6.61
N GLU A 182 2.49 -6.84 5.43
CA GLU A 182 1.27 -7.41 4.86
C GLU A 182 0.70 -8.57 5.68
N ILE A 183 1.56 -9.49 6.11
CA ILE A 183 1.14 -10.60 6.96
C ILE A 183 0.58 -10.05 8.27
N ALA A 184 1.21 -9.02 8.84
CA ALA A 184 0.72 -8.34 10.03
C ALA A 184 -0.66 -7.69 9.82
N LYS A 185 -0.87 -6.98 8.71
CA LYS A 185 -2.17 -6.39 8.34
C LYS A 185 -3.25 -7.45 8.15
N GLU A 186 -2.94 -8.56 7.47
CA GLU A 186 -3.88 -9.67 7.30
C GLU A 186 -4.24 -10.31 8.64
N ARG A 187 -3.26 -10.50 9.54
CA ARG A 187 -3.50 -11.01 10.89
C ARG A 187 -4.34 -10.06 11.73
N LEU A 188 -4.08 -8.74 11.65
CA LEU A 188 -4.91 -7.73 12.30
C LEU A 188 -6.34 -7.76 11.79
N TYR A 189 -6.53 -7.78 10.47
CA TYR A 189 -7.84 -7.92 9.84
C TYR A 189 -8.55 -9.16 10.36
N GLN A 190 -7.89 -10.32 10.33
CA GLN A 190 -8.45 -11.58 10.78
C GLN A 190 -8.85 -11.52 12.26
N GLU A 191 -7.97 -11.05 13.14
CA GLU A 191 -8.20 -11.00 14.58
C GLU A 191 -9.33 -10.03 14.95
N ARG A 192 -9.37 -8.84 14.33
CA ARG A 192 -10.36 -7.78 14.60
C ARG A 192 -11.75 -8.06 14.04
N THR A 193 -11.87 -9.03 13.13
CA THR A 193 -13.11 -9.28 12.40
C THR A 193 -13.54 -10.75 12.39
N LYS A 194 -12.88 -11.62 13.15
CA LYS A 194 -13.09 -13.10 13.16
C LYS A 194 -14.52 -13.53 13.48
N ASP A 195 -15.26 -12.72 14.20
CA ASP A 195 -16.64 -12.97 14.64
C ASP A 195 -17.70 -12.46 13.65
N GLU A 196 -17.30 -11.78 12.57
CA GLU A 196 -18.20 -11.32 11.51
C GLU A 196 -18.11 -12.27 10.28
N PRO A 197 -19.12 -13.13 10.06
CA PRO A 197 -19.12 -14.07 8.94
C PRO A 197 -19.50 -13.42 7.60
N ASP A 198 -20.19 -12.28 7.62
CA ASP A 198 -20.63 -11.60 6.40
C ASP A 198 -19.48 -10.75 5.82
N PRO A 199 -19.01 -11.02 4.58
CA PRO A 199 -17.82 -10.36 4.03
C PRO A 199 -17.95 -8.83 3.95
N THR A 200 -19.13 -8.31 3.61
CA THR A 200 -19.39 -6.87 3.49
C THR A 200 -19.32 -6.18 4.86
N ARG A 201 -20.04 -6.72 5.86
CA ARG A 201 -19.97 -6.21 7.24
C ARG A 201 -18.58 -6.39 7.86
N ARG A 202 -17.88 -7.47 7.51
CA ARG A 202 -16.51 -7.73 7.95
C ARG A 202 -15.55 -6.66 7.44
N GLN A 203 -15.67 -6.29 6.17
CA GLN A 203 -14.89 -5.21 5.57
C GLN A 203 -15.24 -3.83 6.17
N ALA A 204 -16.54 -3.53 6.35
CA ALA A 204 -16.98 -2.28 6.97
C ALA A 204 -16.45 -2.14 8.41
N ARG A 205 -16.47 -3.23 9.18
CA ARG A 205 -15.89 -3.28 10.53
C ARG A 205 -14.39 -3.01 10.49
N TRP A 206 -13.66 -3.65 9.58
CA TRP A 206 -12.23 -3.39 9.42
C TRP A 206 -11.94 -1.93 9.11
N LEU A 207 -12.67 -1.32 8.16
CA LEU A 207 -12.47 0.08 7.80
C LEU A 207 -12.69 1.02 9.00
N ALA A 208 -13.68 0.73 9.85
CA ALA A 208 -13.92 1.50 11.07
C ALA A 208 -12.79 1.36 12.10
N GLU A 209 -12.31 0.13 12.33
CA GLU A 209 -11.19 -0.16 13.23
C GLU A 209 -9.88 0.47 12.73
N GLU A 210 -9.56 0.30 11.43
CA GLU A 210 -8.37 0.87 10.80
C GLU A 210 -8.40 2.40 10.89
N ARG A 211 -9.54 3.03 10.56
CA ARG A 211 -9.73 4.48 10.72
C ARG A 211 -9.46 4.94 12.15
N ALA A 212 -10.01 4.24 13.14
CA ALA A 212 -9.83 4.60 14.55
C ALA A 212 -8.36 4.49 14.99
N LEU A 213 -7.66 3.43 14.57
CA LEU A 213 -6.24 3.24 14.85
C LEU A 213 -5.40 4.34 14.20
N VAL A 214 -5.60 4.57 12.90
CA VAL A 214 -4.80 5.50 12.09
C VAL A 214 -5.00 6.94 12.51
N LEU A 215 -6.24 7.38 12.71
CA LEU A 215 -6.53 8.75 13.13
C LEU A 215 -6.19 9.00 14.61
N GLY A 216 -6.00 7.94 15.40
CA GLY A 216 -5.58 8.01 16.81
C GLY A 216 -4.08 7.80 17.03
N ALA A 217 -3.29 7.55 15.98
CA ALA A 217 -1.87 7.27 16.11
C ALA A 217 -1.09 8.53 16.55
N PRO A 218 -0.16 8.42 17.53
CA PRO A 218 0.70 9.54 17.88
C PRO A 218 1.72 9.78 16.75
N ILE A 219 1.92 11.05 16.40
CA ILE A 219 2.82 11.48 15.33
C ILE A 219 3.81 12.50 15.91
N GLU A 220 5.11 12.25 15.73
CA GLU A 220 6.19 13.15 16.15
C GLU A 220 7.05 13.53 14.95
N VAL A 221 7.11 14.83 14.63
CA VAL A 221 7.95 15.35 13.55
C VAL A 221 9.37 15.55 14.08
N VAL A 222 10.34 14.87 13.47
CA VAL A 222 11.75 14.92 13.86
C VAL A 222 12.49 16.00 13.07
N VAL A 223 12.25 16.09 11.76
CA VAL A 223 12.89 17.05 10.85
C VAL A 223 11.82 17.76 9.99
N PRO A 224 11.18 18.84 10.50
CA PRO A 224 10.03 19.48 9.85
C PRO A 224 10.28 19.95 8.42
N GLU A 225 11.46 20.50 8.14
CA GLU A 225 11.86 21.04 6.85
C GLU A 225 12.00 19.99 5.75
N ARG A 226 12.03 18.70 6.11
CA ARG A 226 12.12 17.58 5.18
C ARG A 226 10.77 16.90 4.92
N LEU A 227 9.70 17.37 5.57
CA LEU A 227 8.36 16.85 5.29
C LEU A 227 7.86 17.39 3.94
N PRO A 228 7.41 16.51 3.03
CA PRO A 228 6.98 16.93 1.70
C PRO A 228 5.53 17.44 1.68
N ALA A 229 4.81 17.30 2.81
CA ALA A 229 3.44 17.78 3.04
C ALA A 229 3.18 17.96 4.54
N SER A 230 2.10 18.69 4.90
CA SER A 230 1.72 18.84 6.31
C SER A 230 1.01 17.59 6.85
N ILE A 231 1.20 17.32 8.14
CA ILE A 231 0.49 16.23 8.84
C ILE A 231 -1.03 16.46 8.79
N ASP A 232 -1.50 17.70 8.99
CA ASP A 232 -2.92 18.03 8.97
C ASP A 232 -3.58 17.69 7.63
N ALA A 233 -2.89 17.99 6.51
CA ALA A 233 -3.41 17.65 5.18
C ALA A 233 -3.45 16.13 4.96
N ALA A 234 -2.44 15.40 5.43
CA ALA A 234 -2.42 13.93 5.35
C ALA A 234 -3.54 13.29 6.18
N VAL A 235 -3.79 13.80 7.40
CA VAL A 235 -4.88 13.35 8.26
C VAL A 235 -6.24 13.66 7.65
N GLU A 236 -6.42 14.83 7.05
CA GLU A 236 -7.67 15.20 6.39
C GLU A 236 -7.92 14.34 5.14
N TYR A 237 -6.89 14.08 4.33
CA TYR A 237 -6.97 13.11 3.24
C TYR A 237 -7.43 11.73 3.74
N LEU A 238 -6.86 11.22 4.84
CA LEU A 238 -7.24 9.92 5.40
C LEU A 238 -8.70 9.87 5.82
N LYS A 239 -9.25 10.93 6.42
CA LYS A 239 -10.68 11.00 6.76
C LYS A 239 -11.55 10.87 5.51
N GLN A 240 -11.27 11.65 4.47
CA GLN A 240 -12.03 11.61 3.21
C GLN A 240 -11.86 10.28 2.48
N TYR A 241 -10.66 9.70 2.52
CA TYR A 241 -10.40 8.36 2.01
C TYR A 241 -11.30 7.33 2.68
N TYR A 242 -11.37 7.33 4.02
CA TYR A 242 -12.23 6.39 4.74
C TYR A 242 -13.71 6.61 4.46
N ASP A 243 -14.17 7.87 4.40
CA ASP A 243 -15.56 8.19 4.05
C ASP A 243 -15.92 7.68 2.64
N LEU A 244 -15.00 7.84 1.67
CA LEU A 244 -15.15 7.31 0.32
C LEU A 244 -15.20 5.77 0.30
N GLN A 245 -14.35 5.07 1.07
CA GLN A 245 -14.36 3.60 1.15
C GLN A 245 -15.64 3.06 1.81
N SER A 246 -16.12 3.72 2.86
CA SER A 246 -17.35 3.35 3.55
C SER A 246 -18.59 3.51 2.67
N SER A 247 -18.62 4.52 1.79
CA SER A 247 -19.75 4.75 0.86
C SER A 247 -20.00 3.58 -0.12
N VAL A 248 -18.95 2.84 -0.48
CA VAL A 248 -19.04 1.66 -1.37
C VAL A 248 -19.49 0.42 -0.60
N SER A 249 -19.11 0.33 0.68
CA SER A 249 -19.45 -0.82 1.53
C SER A 249 -20.92 -0.85 1.93
N SER A 250 -21.64 0.28 1.83
CA SER A 250 -23.08 0.39 2.14
C SER A 250 -24.03 0.06 0.99
N THR A 251 -23.52 -0.09 -0.23
CA THR A 251 -24.32 -0.35 -1.45
C THR A 251 -24.25 -1.79 -1.94
N GLY A 252 -23.47 -2.65 -1.26
CA GLY A 252 -23.28 -4.07 -1.59
C GLY A 252 -24.05 -5.03 -0.69
#